data_AF-A0A2X1HX02-F1
#
_entry.id   AF-A0A2X1HX02-F1
#
_cell.length_a   1.000
_cell.length_b   1.000
_cell.length_c   1.000
_cell.angle_alpha   90.00
_cell.angle_beta   90.00
_cell.angle_gamma   90.00
#
_symmetry.space_group_name_H-M   'P 1'
#
loop_
_entity.id
_entity.type
_entity.pdbx_description
1 polymer ?
#
loop_
_entity_poly.entity_id
_entity_poly.type
_entity_poly.pdbx_seq_one_letter_code
_entity_poly.pdbx_strand_id
1 'polypeptide(L)' 'MLRYAIIFFIIALVAALFGFGGIAAGAAEIAKILFYIFVVIFLVTLLLGVVRR' A
#
# COMPACT_ATOMS: atom_id res chain seq x y z
N MET A 1 4.35 -0.11 -26.21
CA MET A 1 3.65 0.05 -24.91
C MET A 1 2.35 -0.74 -24.84
N LEU A 2 1.44 -0.61 -25.80
CA LEU A 2 0.13 -1.31 -25.78
C LEU A 2 0.23 -2.84 -25.63
N ARG A 3 1.19 -3.49 -26.31
CA ARG A 3 1.45 -4.93 -26.19
C ARG A 3 1.83 -5.34 -24.76
N TYR A 4 2.70 -4.58 -24.11
CA TYR A 4 3.11 -4.87 -22.73
C TYR A 4 1.98 -4.66 -21.73
N ALA A 5 1.17 -3.60 -21.89
CA ALA A 5 0.01 -3.35 -21.04
C ALA A 5 -1.00 -4.51 -21.06
N ILE A 6 -1.29 -5.06 -22.25
CA ILE A 6 -2.18 -6.23 -22.40
C ILE A 6 -1.58 -7.47 -21.73
N ILE A 7 -0.26 -7.70 -21.88
CA ILE A 7 0.42 -8.82 -21.24
C ILE A 7 0.33 -8.72 -19.71
N PHE A 8 0.63 -7.55 -19.14
CA PHE A 8 0.53 -7.32 -17.69
C PHE A 8 -0.91 -7.42 -17.17
N PHE A 9 -1.89 -6.99 -17.97
CA PHE A 9 -3.30 -7.11 -17.63
C PHE A 9 -3.73 -8.58 -17.50
N ILE A 10 -3.31 -9.44 -18.44
CA ILE A 10 -3.60 -10.88 -18.38
C ILE A 10 -2.91 -11.51 -17.16
N ILE A 11 -1.66 -11.17 -16.90
CA ILE A 11 -0.92 -11.66 -15.72
C ILE A 11 -1.65 -11.27 -14.43
N ALA A 12 -2.16 -10.04 -14.33
CA ALA A 12 -2.90 -9.57 -13.16
C ALA A 12 -4.22 -10.32 -12.96
N LEU A 13 -4.98 -10.60 -14.02
CA LEU A 13 -6.21 -11.41 -13.94
C LEU A 13 -5.92 -12.85 -13.52
N VAL A 14 -4.88 -13.44 -14.08
CA VAL A 14 -4.42 -14.80 -13.74
C VAL A 14 -4.02 -14.84 -12.25
N ALA A 15 -3.21 -13.90 -11.78
CA ALA A 15 -2.85 -13.80 -10.38
C ALA A 15 -4.08 -13.61 -9.48
N ALA A 16 -5.04 -12.77 -9.87
CA ALA A 16 -6.28 -12.60 -9.11
C ALA A 16 -7.08 -13.90 -8.99
N LEU A 17 -7.18 -14.68 -10.08
CA LEU A 17 -7.89 -15.98 -10.10
C LEU A 17 -7.17 -17.05 -9.27
N PHE A 18 -5.84 -17.11 -9.31
CA PHE A 18 -5.04 -18.10 -8.59
C PHE A 18 -4.91 -17.83 -7.08
N GLY A 19 -5.68 -16.88 -6.53
CA GLY A 19 -5.81 -16.73 -5.08
C GLY A 19 -4.79 -15.79 -4.45
N PHE A 20 -4.13 -14.92 -5.24
CA PHE A 20 -3.31 -13.83 -4.69
C PHE A 20 -4.14 -12.85 -3.82
N GLY A 21 -5.47 -12.95 -3.81
CA GLY A 21 -6.34 -12.25 -2.87
C GLY A 21 -5.99 -12.50 -1.39
N GLY A 22 -5.51 -13.71 -1.03
CA GLY A 22 -5.08 -14.00 0.35
C GLY A 22 -3.80 -13.25 0.74
N ILE A 23 -2.85 -13.14 -0.19
CA ILE A 23 -1.61 -12.37 -0.01
C ILE A 23 -1.94 -10.87 0.02
N ALA A 24 -2.85 -10.42 -0.85
CA ALA A 24 -3.33 -9.04 -0.86
C ALA A 24 -4.00 -8.66 0.47
N ALA A 25 -4.80 -9.56 1.07
CA ALA A 25 -5.40 -9.35 2.38
C ALA A 25 -4.34 -9.23 3.49
N GLY A 26 -3.36 -10.13 3.52
CA GLY A 26 -2.24 -10.05 4.47
C GLY A 26 -1.40 -8.78 4.31
N ALA A 27 -1.10 -8.41 3.06
CA ALA A 27 -0.39 -7.17 2.76
C ALA A 27 -1.20 -5.92 3.16
N ALA A 28 -2.52 -5.95 3.00
CA ALA A 28 -3.40 -4.86 3.43
C ALA A 28 -3.37 -4.66 4.95
N GLU A 29 -3.33 -5.74 5.74
CA GLU A 29 -3.19 -5.64 7.20
C GLU A 29 -1.84 -5.02 7.61
N ILE A 30 -0.74 -5.46 7.00
CA ILE A 30 0.59 -4.87 7.25
C ILE A 30 0.62 -3.38 6.87
N ALA A 31 0.01 -3.03 5.73
CA ALA A 31 -0.07 -1.64 5.28
C ALA A 31 -0.86 -0.75 6.25
N LYS A 32 -1.94 -1.25 6.85
CA LYS A 32 -2.70 -0.53 7.89
C LYS A 32 -1.81 -0.22 9.10
N ILE A 33 -1.05 -1.20 9.59
CA ILE A 33 -0.16 -1.02 10.74
C ILE A 33 0.88 0.07 10.45
N LEU A 34 1.53 -0.01 9.28
CA LEU A 34 2.52 1.01 8.86
C LEU A 34 1.90 2.40 8.70
N PHE A 35 0.67 2.48 8.17
CA PHE A 35 -0.06 3.74 8.04
C PHE A 35 -0.33 4.38 9.40
N TYR A 36 -0.77 3.62 10.40
CA TYR A 36 -0.98 4.16 11.75
C TYR A 36 0.32 4.64 12.39
N ILE A 37 1.43 3.88 12.25
CA ILE A 37 2.74 4.30 12.73
C ILE A 37 3.16 5.62 12.06
N PHE A 38 2.99 5.71 10.73
CA PHE A 38 3.28 6.93 9.98
C PHE A 38 2.45 8.12 10.50
N VAL A 39 1.14 7.94 10.71
CA VAL A 39 0.27 9.01 11.22
C VAL A 39 0.72 9.49 12.60
N VAL A 40 1.06 8.58 13.51
CA VAL A 40 1.55 8.95 14.85
C VAL A 40 2.84 9.77 14.75
N ILE A 41 3.82 9.29 13.98
CA ILE A 41 5.10 10.00 13.79
C ILE A 41 4.87 11.34 13.10
N PHE A 42 4.02 11.38 12.08
CA PHE A 42 3.66 12.60 11.35
C PHE A 42 3.04 13.63 12.29
N LEU A 43 2.09 13.23 13.14
CA LEU A 43 1.47 14.15 14.11
C LEU A 43 2.47 14.65 15.15
N VAL A 44 3.33 13.77 15.68
CA VAL A 44 4.37 14.19 16.64
C VAL A 44 5.33 15.18 16.00
N THR A 45 5.83 14.89 14.80
CA THR A 45 6.78 15.78 14.09
C THR A 45 6.12 17.09 13.66
N LEU A 46 4.86 17.04 13.22
CA LEU A 46 4.06 18.22 12.89
C LEU A 46 3.87 19.12 14.11
N LEU A 47 3.43 18.56 15.25
CA LEU A 47 3.24 19.33 16.47
C LEU A 47 4.56 19.92 16.97
N LEU A 48 5.66 19.17 16.96
CA LEU A 48 6.98 19.69 17.32
C LEU A 48 7.44 20.82 16.38
N GLY A 49 7.15 20.71 15.09
CA GLY A 49 7.49 21.73 14.10
C GLY A 49 6.63 22.99 14.21
N VAL A 50 5.35 22.84 14.55
CA VAL A 50 4.42 23.96 14.76
C VAL A 50 4.68 24.67 16.09
N VAL A 51 4.95 23.93 17.18
CA VAL A 51 5.21 24.51 18.52
C VAL A 51 6.56 25.24 18.60
N ARG A 52 7.55 24.86 17.78
CA ARG A 52 8.87 25.50 17.74
C ARG A 52 8.95 26.70 16.78
N ARG A 53 7.88 27.05 16.08
CA ARG A 53 7.75 28.29 15.30
C ARG A 53 7.00 29.34 16.12
#